data_AF-A0A284VJ97-F1
#
_entry.id   AF-A0A284VJ97-F1
#
_cell.length_a   1.000
_cell.length_b   1.000
_cell.length_c   1.000
_cell.angle_alpha   90.00
_cell.angle_beta   90.00
_cell.angle_gamma   90.00
#
_symmetry.space_group_name_H-M   'P 1'
#
loop_
_entity.id
_entity.type
_entity.pdbx_description
1 polymer ?
#
loop_
_entity_poly.entity_id
_entity_poly.type
_entity_poly.pdbx_seq_one_letter_code
_entity_poly.pdbx_strand_id
1 'polypeptide(L)'
;MGGVRGEWERVDEIAFTSERKMMSTVNRKENRLVLYSKGAPETILAKCTHIATGEGIRKLTDTDKERIEAQVSGYAGRGMRLIAFEKKDIEGEYKREKRT
;
A
#
# COMPACT_ATOMS: atom_id res chain seq x y z
N MET A 1 10.87 -18.54 -18.17
CA MET A 1 9.66 -18.21 -17.38
C MET A 1 10.07 -17.39 -16.18
N GLY A 2 10.03 -16.06 -16.28
CA GLY A 2 10.14 -15.18 -15.10
C GLY A 2 8.73 -14.85 -14.63
N GLY A 3 8.34 -15.27 -13.43
CA GLY A 3 7.08 -14.80 -12.83
C GLY A 3 7.18 -13.31 -12.50
N VAL A 4 6.09 -12.70 -12.03
CA VAL A 4 6.03 -11.28 -11.60
C VAL A 4 7.19 -10.90 -10.65
N ARG A 5 7.67 -11.85 -9.83
CA ARG A 5 8.81 -11.67 -8.92
C ARG A 5 10.19 -11.61 -9.62
N GLY A 6 10.32 -12.18 -10.81
CA GLY A 6 11.56 -12.11 -11.60
C GLY A 6 11.73 -10.78 -12.33
N GLU A 7 10.63 -10.05 -12.57
CA GLU A 7 10.66 -8.73 -13.20
C GLU A 7 10.79 -7.57 -12.20
N TRP A 8 10.32 -7.77 -10.98
CA TRP A 8 10.34 -6.77 -9.90
C TRP A 8 11.24 -7.27 -8.77
N GLU A 9 12.51 -6.88 -8.83
CA GLU A 9 13.49 -7.22 -7.81
C GLU A 9 13.15 -6.53 -6.50
N ARG A 10 12.94 -7.30 -5.42
CA ARG A 10 12.78 -6.71 -4.09
C ARG A 10 14.13 -6.24 -3.57
N VAL A 11 14.29 -4.93 -3.45
CA VAL A 11 15.53 -4.31 -2.95
C VAL A 11 15.47 -3.97 -1.47
N ASP A 12 14.27 -3.87 -0.90
CA ASP A 12 14.12 -3.66 0.54
C ASP A 12 12.76 -4.12 1.09
N GLU A 13 12.67 -4.36 2.39
CA GLU A 13 11.42 -4.64 3.08
C GLU A 13 11.38 -4.17 4.53
N ILE A 14 10.21 -3.66 4.91
CA ILE A 14 9.87 -3.37 6.30
C ILE A 14 8.75 -4.33 6.69
N ALA A 15 9.15 -5.37 7.42
CA ALA A 15 8.26 -6.43 7.88
C ALA A 15 7.06 -5.89 8.69
N PHE A 16 6.04 -6.73 8.80
CA PHE A 16 4.87 -6.43 9.61
C PHE A 16 5.27 -6.34 11.09
N THR A 17 4.81 -5.29 11.77
CA THR A 17 4.83 -5.22 13.23
C THR A 17 3.43 -4.86 13.72
N SER A 18 3.06 -5.32 14.92
CA SER A 18 1.76 -4.99 15.53
C SER A 18 1.58 -3.48 15.73
N GLU A 19 2.68 -2.77 15.98
CA GLU A 19 2.70 -1.32 16.09
C GLU A 19 2.39 -0.63 14.75
N ARG A 20 3.02 -1.08 13.66
CA ARG A 20 2.79 -0.50 12.33
C ARG A 20 1.48 -0.94 11.71
N LYS A 21 0.97 -2.14 12.04
CA LYS A 21 -0.20 -2.79 11.42
C LYS A 21 -0.13 -2.94 9.89
N MET A 22 1.06 -2.87 9.32
CA MET A 22 1.32 -3.00 7.89
C MET A 22 2.73 -3.53 7.65
N MET A 23 2.95 -4.11 6.47
CA MET A 23 4.29 -4.37 5.93
C MET A 23 4.46 -3.64 4.61
N SER A 24 5.71 -3.34 4.26
CA SER A 24 6.07 -2.66 3.02
C SER A 24 7.25 -3.35 2.35
N THR A 25 7.30 -3.29 1.03
CA THR A 25 8.43 -3.76 0.22
C THR A 25 8.77 -2.70 -0.81
N VAL A 26 10.05 -2.51 -1.08
CA VAL A 26 10.54 -1.66 -2.17
C VAL A 26 11.03 -2.57 -3.27
N ASN A 27 10.52 -2.37 -4.47
CA ASN A 27 10.77 -3.23 -5.62
C ASN A 27 11.30 -2.37 -6.77
N ARG A 28 12.31 -2.88 -7.46
CA ARG A 28 12.97 -2.24 -8.58
C ARG A 28 12.62 -2.99 -9.86
N LYS A 29 12.28 -2.25 -10.91
CA LYS A 29 12.21 -2.75 -12.28
C LYS A 29 12.83 -1.70 -13.19
N GLU A 30 13.96 -2.03 -13.81
CA GLU A 30 14.76 -1.09 -14.61
C GLU A 30 15.04 0.19 -13.80
N ASN A 31 14.62 1.36 -14.29
CA ASN A 31 14.80 2.66 -13.65
C ASN A 31 13.63 3.06 -12.73
N ARG A 32 12.71 2.13 -12.42
CA ARG A 32 11.54 2.38 -11.56
C ARG A 32 11.72 1.75 -10.19
N LEU A 33 11.44 2.53 -9.16
CA LEU A 33 11.32 2.07 -7.79
C LEU A 33 9.87 2.23 -7.33
N VAL A 34 9.29 1.16 -6.81
CA VAL A 34 7.91 1.16 -6.33
C VAL A 34 7.86 0.58 -4.94
N LEU A 35 7.26 1.33 -4.03
CA LEU A 35 6.87 0.85 -2.71
C LEU A 35 5.48 0.23 -2.81
N TYR A 36 5.36 -1.02 -2.37
CA TYR A 36 4.08 -1.68 -2.12
C TYR A 36 3.91 -1.89 -0.63
N SER A 37 2.75 -1.58 -0.08
CA SER A 37 2.39 -2.01 1.27
C SER A 37 1.10 -2.79 1.30
N LYS A 38 0.97 -3.62 2.34
CA LYS A 38 -0.27 -4.29 2.70
C LYS A 38 -0.45 -4.27 4.21
N GLY A 39 -1.67 -4.08 4.68
CA GLY A 39 -1.93 -3.92 6.11
C GLY A 39 -3.39 -3.72 6.46
N ALA A 40 -3.61 -3.32 7.71
CA ALA A 40 -4.93 -2.96 8.21
C ALA A 40 -5.53 -1.81 7.38
N PRO A 41 -6.81 -1.89 6.95
CA PRO A 41 -7.42 -0.89 6.07
C PRO A 41 -7.28 0.55 6.56
N GLU A 42 -7.48 0.80 7.85
CA GLU A 42 -7.37 2.12 8.48
C GLU A 42 -5.94 2.68 8.41
N THR A 43 -4.94 1.80 8.52
CA THR A 43 -3.52 2.19 8.48
C THR A 43 -3.09 2.59 7.08
N ILE A 44 -3.52 1.83 6.08
CA ILE A 44 -3.23 2.08 4.66
C ILE A 44 -3.97 3.34 4.20
N LEU A 45 -5.28 3.45 4.51
CA LEU A 45 -6.10 4.59 4.09
C LEU A 45 -5.57 5.91 4.63
N ALA A 46 -5.13 5.94 5.90
CA ALA A 46 -4.54 7.14 6.53
C ALA A 46 -3.24 7.62 5.85
N LYS A 47 -2.57 6.78 5.07
CA LYS A 47 -1.33 7.11 4.34
C LYS A 47 -1.55 7.46 2.87
N CYS A 48 -2.76 7.25 2.36
CA CYS A 48 -3.07 7.44 0.94
C CYS A 48 -3.54 8.87 0.66
N THR A 49 -3.00 9.46 -0.41
CA THR A 49 -3.46 10.78 -0.94
C THR A 49 -4.24 10.64 -2.24
N HIS A 50 -4.18 9.46 -2.87
CA HIS A 50 -4.81 9.15 -4.15
C HIS A 50 -5.47 7.77 -4.07
N ILE A 51 -6.45 7.55 -4.95
CA ILE A 51 -7.16 6.29 -5.10
C ILE A 51 -7.07 5.82 -6.55
N ALA A 52 -6.84 4.51 -6.73
CA ALA A 52 -6.94 3.88 -8.04
C ALA A 52 -8.37 3.38 -8.26
N THR A 53 -9.01 3.84 -9.34
CA THR A 53 -10.34 3.44 -9.77
C THR A 53 -10.26 2.76 -11.14
N GLY A 54 -11.40 2.26 -11.65
CA GLY A 54 -11.47 1.73 -13.03
C GLY A 54 -11.19 2.79 -14.11
N GLU A 55 -11.30 4.08 -13.77
CA GLU A 55 -11.08 5.21 -14.68
C GLU A 55 -9.65 5.76 -14.58
N GLY A 56 -8.86 5.32 -13.59
CA GLY A 56 -7.48 5.75 -13.37
C GLY A 56 -7.19 6.15 -11.93
N ILE A 57 -6.05 6.81 -11.72
CA ILE A 57 -5.64 7.31 -10.41
C ILE A 57 -6.09 8.76 -10.26
N ARG A 58 -6.84 9.07 -9.20
CA ARG A 58 -7.27 10.44 -8.86
C ARG A 58 -7.05 10.75 -7.39
N LYS A 59 -7.16 12.02 -7.00
CA LYS A 59 -7.10 12.43 -5.59
C LYS A 59 -8.16 11.69 -4.78
N LEU A 60 -7.75 11.24 -3.60
CA LEU A 60 -8.65 10.64 -2.61
C LEU A 60 -9.39 11.78 -1.90
N THR A 61 -10.71 11.81 -2.02
CA THR A 61 -11.55 12.81 -1.35
C THR A 61 -11.99 12.32 0.03
N ASP A 62 -12.50 13.20 0.88
CA ASP A 62 -13.01 12.80 2.20
C ASP A 62 -14.27 11.93 2.06
N THR A 63 -15.14 12.21 1.08
CA THR A 63 -16.28 11.33 0.75
C THR A 63 -15.83 9.93 0.32
N ASP A 64 -14.69 9.79 -0.37
CA ASP A 64 -14.14 8.47 -0.67
C ASP A 64 -13.67 7.75 0.59
N LYS A 65 -13.02 8.46 1.52
CA LYS A 65 -12.56 7.87 2.79
C LYS A 65 -13.75 7.36 3.59
N GLU A 66 -14.77 8.20 3.78
CA GLU A 66 -16.00 7.83 4.50
C GLU A 66 -16.66 6.59 3.87
N ARG A 67 -16.76 6.56 2.53
CA ARG A 67 -17.31 5.41 1.81
C ARG A 67 -16.48 4.13 2.05
N ILE A 68 -15.15 4.23 1.97
CA ILE A 68 -14.26 3.09 2.21
C ILE A 68 -14.37 2.60 3.65
N GLU A 69 -14.39 3.50 4.63
CA GLU A 69 -14.54 3.17 6.05
C GLU A 69 -15.87 2.48 6.34
N ALA A 70 -16.97 2.99 5.77
CA ALA A 70 -18.28 2.34 5.87
C ALA A 70 -18.28 0.93 5.26
N GLN A 71 -17.63 0.74 4.10
CA GLN A 71 -17.48 -0.58 3.49
C GLN A 71 -16.64 -1.52 4.37
N VAL A 72 -15.51 -1.05 4.87
CA VAL A 72 -14.63 -1.81 5.78
C VAL A 72 -15.39 -2.26 7.02
N SER A 73 -16.14 -1.35 7.66
CA SER A 73 -16.98 -1.66 8.82
C SER A 73 -18.05 -2.70 8.47
N GLY A 74 -18.74 -2.55 7.34
CA GLY A 74 -19.75 -3.49 6.89
C GLY A 74 -19.20 -4.91 6.61
N TYR A 75 -18.02 -5.01 6.00
CA TYR A 75 -17.36 -6.30 5.79
C TYR A 75 -16.86 -6.91 7.11
N ALA A 76 -16.26 -6.10 7.98
CA ALA A 76 -15.77 -6.54 9.29
C ALA A 76 -16.91 -7.04 10.19
N GLY A 77 -18.06 -6.37 10.19
CA GLY A 77 -19.26 -6.80 10.92
C GLY A 77 -19.82 -8.15 10.44
N ARG A 78 -19.45 -8.60 9.23
CA ARG A 78 -19.74 -9.95 8.71
C ARG A 78 -18.64 -10.98 9.04
N GLY A 79 -17.68 -10.63 9.89
CA GLY A 79 -16.57 -11.50 10.28
C GLY A 79 -15.50 -11.67 9.19
N MET A 80 -15.50 -10.85 8.14
CA MET A 80 -14.51 -10.95 7.08
C MET A 80 -13.16 -10.37 7.52
N ARG A 81 -12.08 -11.07 7.16
CA ARG A 81 -10.72 -10.55 7.32
C ARG A 81 -10.37 -9.66 6.14
N LEU A 82 -10.11 -8.39 6.43
CA LEU A 82 -9.78 -7.38 5.41
C LEU A 82 -8.28 -7.09 5.39
N ILE A 83 -7.77 -6.80 4.21
CA ILE A 83 -6.41 -6.31 3.98
C ILE A 83 -6.48 -5.26 2.89
N ALA A 84 -5.86 -4.11 3.14
CA ALA A 84 -5.73 -3.07 2.13
C ALA A 84 -4.33 -3.07 1.53
N PHE A 85 -4.23 -2.55 0.31
CA PHE A 85 -2.99 -2.45 -0.44
C PHE A 85 -2.78 -1.01 -0.90
N GLU A 86 -1.53 -0.56 -0.91
CA GLU A 86 -1.12 0.72 -1.48
C GLU A 86 0.09 0.51 -2.40
N LYS A 87 0.24 1.44 -3.35
CA LYS A 87 1.45 1.56 -4.15
C LYS A 87 1.90 3.02 -4.17
N LYS A 88 3.20 3.25 -4.18
CA LYS A 88 3.81 4.57 -4.35
C LYS A 88 5.03 4.44 -5.25
N ASP A 89 5.02 5.13 -6.39
CA ASP A 89 6.23 5.32 -7.18
C ASP A 89 7.21 6.20 -6.38
N ILE A 90 8.47 5.78 -6.28
CA ILE A 90 9.54 6.51 -5.62
C ILE A 90 10.32 7.26 -6.69
N GLU A 91 10.36 8.58 -6.59
CA GLU A 91 11.19 9.42 -7.44
C GLU A 91 12.62 9.51 -6.88
N GLY A 92 13.62 9.40 -7.75
CA GLY A 92 15.04 9.50 -7.38
C GLY A 92 15.59 8.26 -6.67
N GLU A 93 16.57 8.47 -5.79
CA GLU A 93 17.24 7.39 -5.05
C GLU A 93 16.43 6.96 -3.82
N TYR A 94 16.25 5.65 -3.65
CA TYR A 94 15.73 5.11 -2.39
C TYR A 94 16.82 5.09 -1.32
N LYS A 95 16.59 5.79 -0.21
CA LYS A 95 17.39 5.69 1.02
C LYS A 95 16.49 5.25 2.16
N ARG A 96 16.88 4.19 2.86
CA ARG A 96 16.21 3.77 4.09
C ARG A 96 16.55 4.77 5.18
N GLU A 97 15.60 5.63 5.53
CA GLU A 97 15.72 6.42 6.74
C GLU A 97 15.65 5.48 7.96
N LYS A 98 16.70 5.49 8.79
CA LYS A 98 16.64 4.87 10.11
C LYS A 98 15.74 5.74 10.97
N ARG A 99 14.47 5.35 11.11
CA ARG A 99 13.65 5.85 12.21
C ARG A 99 14.12 5.14 13.49
N THR A 100 14.86 5.89 14.31
CA THR A 100 15.21 5.54 15.71
C THR A 100 13.94 5.40 16.54
#